data_AF-A0A8J3LNP7-F1
#
_entry.id   AF-A0A8J3LNP7-F1
#
_cell.length_a   1.000
_cell.length_b   1.000
_cell.length_c   1.000
_cell.angle_alpha   90.00
_cell.angle_beta   90.00
_cell.angle_gamma   90.00
#
_symmetry.space_group_name_H-M   'P 1'
#
loop_
_entity.id
_entity.type
_entity.pdbx_description
1 polymer ?
#
loop_
_entity_poly.entity_id
_entity_poly.type
_entity_poly.pdbx_seq_one_letter_code
_entity_poly.pdbx_strand_id
1 'polypeptide(L)' 'MSLTRLLAIAGFVLAGLTVLAVEWAARRPGSRIPTLGDVSALVMRYDIGGFPVGRLAILSFWFWLGWHFLAR' A
#
# COMPACT_ATOMS: atom_id res chain seq x y z
N MET A 1 -0.77 9.25 -28.18
CA MET A 1 -0.61 9.39 -26.71
C MET A 1 0.22 10.64 -26.45
N SER A 2 -0.15 11.55 -25.55
CA SER A 2 0.73 12.70 -25.23
C SER A 2 1.96 12.23 -24.44
N LEU A 3 3.09 12.90 -24.60
CA LEU A 3 4.32 12.60 -23.85
C LEU A 3 4.08 12.62 -22.33
N THR A 4 3.31 13.60 -21.85
CA THR A 4 2.90 13.72 -20.44
C THR A 4 2.14 12.49 -19.94
N ARG A 5 1.23 11.95 -20.77
CA ARG A 5 0.46 10.76 -20.42
C ARG A 5 1.34 9.51 -20.38
N LEU A 6 2.29 9.39 -21.31
CA LEU A 6 3.23 8.26 -21.34
C LEU A 6 4.13 8.25 -20.09
N LEU A 7 4.64 9.42 -19.69
CA LEU A 7 5.42 9.57 -18.46
C LEU A 7 4.62 9.20 -17.21
N ALA A 8 3.37 9.67 -17.11
CA ALA A 8 2.51 9.32 -15.98
C ALA A 8 2.26 7.81 -15.89
N ILE A 9 1.92 7.17 -17.02
CA ILE A 9 1.71 5.71 -17.08
C ILE A 9 2.98 4.96 -16.66
N ALA A 10 4.12 5.30 -17.25
CA ALA A 10 5.39 4.66 -16.94
C ALA A 10 5.75 4.82 -15.45
N GLY A 11 5.54 6.01 -14.89
CA GLY A 11 5.76 6.27 -13.46
C GLY A 11 4.90 5.39 -12.56
N PHE A 12 3.59 5.29 -12.82
CA PHE A 12 2.71 4.43 -12.04
C PHE A 12 3.03 2.94 -12.19
N VAL A 13 3.38 2.49 -13.40
CA VAL A 13 3.80 1.10 -13.62
C VAL A 13 5.08 0.78 -12.85
N LEU A 14 6.10 1.65 -12.93
CA LEU A 14 7.35 1.48 -12.20
C LEU A 14 7.14 1.47 -10.69
N ALA A 15 6.29 2.36 -10.17
CA ALA A 15 5.93 2.36 -8.76
C ALA A 15 5.28 1.04 -8.34
N GLY A 16 4.31 0.54 -9.11
CA GLY A 16 3.66 -0.75 -8.86
C GLY A 16 4.64 -1.92 -8.88
N LEU A 17 5.50 -1.99 -9.89
CA LEU A 17 6.56 -3.01 -9.99
C LEU A 17 7.54 -2.95 -8.80
N THR A 18 7.87 -1.74 -8.34
CA THR A 18 8.76 -1.55 -7.19
C THR A 18 8.11 -2.11 -5.91
N VAL A 19 6.83 -1.83 -5.68
CA VAL A 19 6.08 -2.39 -4.53
C VAL A 19 6.06 -3.92 -4.59
N LEU A 20 5.79 -4.50 -5.77
CA LEU A 20 5.80 -5.96 -5.95
C LEU A 20 7.20 -6.56 -5.72
N ALA A 21 8.25 -5.91 -6.19
CA ALA A 21 9.63 -6.35 -5.98
C ALA A 21 10.03 -6.33 -4.49
N VAL A 22 9.65 -5.27 -3.76
CA VAL A 22 9.87 -5.16 -2.32
C VAL A 22 9.12 -6.26 -1.57
N GLU A 23 7.85 -6.46 -1.87
CA GLU A 23 7.02 -7.49 -1.23
C GLU A 23 7.56 -8.91 -1.51
N TRP A 24 8.04 -9.15 -2.74
CA TRP A 24 8.68 -10.42 -3.09
C TRP A 24 10.00 -10.62 -2.33
N ALA A 25 10.82 -9.57 -2.19
CA ALA A 25 12.04 -9.62 -1.41
C ALA A 25 11.78 -9.80 0.10
N ALA A 26 10.70 -9.21 0.63
CA ALA A 26 10.27 -9.35 2.02
C ALA A 26 9.86 -10.79 2.36
N ARG A 27 9.22 -11.50 1.43
CA ARG A 27 8.76 -12.90 1.63
C ARG A 27 9.86 -13.96 1.62
N ARG A 28 11.12 -13.58 1.35
CA ARG A 28 12.23 -14.53 1.30
C ARG A 28 12.62 -15.00 2.72
N PRO A 29 12.98 -16.27 2.91
CA PRO A 29 13.49 -16.76 4.19
C PRO A 29 14.70 -15.95 4.65
N GLY A 30 14.70 -15.49 5.90
CA GLY A 30 15.78 -14.68 6.47
C GLY A 30 15.81 -13.21 6.01
N SER A 31 14.80 -12.75 5.26
CA SER A 31 14.69 -11.34 4.88
C SER A 31 14.47 -10.46 6.11
N ARG A 32 15.12 -9.29 6.13
CA ARG A 32 14.92 -8.24 7.15
C ARG A 32 13.92 -7.18 6.69
N ILE A 33 13.45 -7.28 5.45
CA ILE A 33 12.50 -6.32 4.89
C ILE A 33 11.10 -6.70 5.40
N PRO A 34 10.38 -5.80 6.09
CA PRO A 34 9.03 -6.08 6.53
C PRO A 34 8.09 -6.18 5.32
N THR A 35 7.13 -7.08 5.38
CA THR A 35 6.07 -7.17 4.36
C THR A 35 5.11 -5.99 4.51
N LEU A 36 4.33 -5.71 3.46
CA LEU A 36 3.22 -4.76 3.56
C LEU A 36 2.22 -5.16 4.66
N GLY A 37 2.06 -6.48 4.89
CA GLY A 37 1.24 -7.02 5.97
C GLY A 37 1.79 -6.64 7.36
N ASP A 38 3.10 -6.74 7.56
CA ASP A 38 3.76 -6.39 8.83
C ASP A 38 3.65 -4.89 9.12
N VAL A 39 3.89 -4.06 8.10
CA VAL A 39 3.73 -2.61 8.21
C VAL A 39 2.27 -2.26 8.49
N SER A 40 1.33 -2.91 7.82
CA SER A 40 -0.11 -2.71 8.06
C SER A 40 -0.48 -3.13 9.48
N ALA A 41 0.00 -4.27 9.96
CA ALA A 41 -0.23 -4.74 11.32
C ALA A 41 0.38 -3.80 12.36
N LEU A 42 1.55 -3.22 12.08
CA LEU A 42 2.17 -2.20 12.92
C LEU A 42 1.29 -0.95 13.01
N VAL A 43 0.83 -0.43 11.87
CA VAL A 43 -0.07 0.74 11.83
C VAL A 43 -1.38 0.44 12.54
N MET A 44 -1.98 -0.74 12.34
CA MET A 44 -3.23 -1.14 12.98
C MET A 44 -3.15 -1.22 14.51
N ARG A 45 -1.95 -1.30 15.10
CA ARG A 45 -1.75 -1.25 16.55
C ARG A 45 -1.79 0.18 17.11
N TYR A 46 -1.76 1.19 16.25
CA TYR A 46 -1.78 2.58 16.68
C TYR A 46 -3.16 2.95 17.24
N ASP A 47 -3.15 3.34 18.52
CA ASP A 47 -4.32 3.58 19.32
C ASP A 47 -4.12 4.87 20.13
N ILE A 48 -5.15 5.71 20.22
CA ILE A 48 -5.12 6.98 20.96
C ILE A 48 -6.26 6.97 21.96
N GLY A 49 -5.94 6.86 23.26
CA GLY A 49 -6.95 6.91 24.32
C GLY A 49 -7.99 5.77 24.27
N GLY A 50 -7.63 4.60 23.73
CA GLY A 50 -8.55 3.47 23.52
C GLY A 50 -9.34 3.55 22.22
N PHE A 51 -9.07 4.55 21.38
CA PHE A 51 -9.60 4.67 20.03
C PHE A 51 -8.63 4.11 18.98
N PRO A 52 -9.01 3.07 18.21
CA PRO A 52 -8.11 2.35 17.30
C PRO A 52 -7.90 3.09 15.98
N VAL A 53 -7.25 4.26 16.04
CA VAL A 53 -7.00 5.18 14.91
C VAL A 53 -6.34 4.46 13.74
N GLY A 54 -5.31 3.68 14.00
CA GLY A 54 -4.57 2.99 12.95
C GLY A 54 -5.41 2.00 12.18
N ARG A 55 -6.29 1.26 12.88
CA ARG A 55 -7.22 0.31 12.24
C ARG A 55 -8.24 1.04 11.38
N LEU A 56 -8.82 2.13 11.89
CA LEU A 56 -9.75 2.96 11.12
C LEU A 56 -9.08 3.58 9.89
N ALA A 57 -7.83 4.03 10.01
CA ALA A 57 -7.07 4.57 8.89
C ALA A 57 -6.88 3.52 7.79
N ILE A 58 -6.45 2.29 8.12
CA ILE A 58 -6.26 1.24 7.11
C ILE A 58 -7.59 0.82 6.48
N LEU A 59 -8.64 0.60 7.29
CA LEU A 59 -9.94 0.19 6.77
C LEU A 59 -10.57 1.27 5.89
N SER A 60 -10.49 2.54 6.30
CA SER A 60 -11.01 3.67 5.52
C SER A 60 -10.22 3.85 4.23
N PHE A 61 -8.88 3.69 4.29
CA PHE A 61 -8.04 3.72 3.09
C PHE A 61 -8.40 2.58 2.13
N TRP A 62 -8.57 1.35 2.63
CA TRP A 62 -8.96 0.20 1.81
C TRP A 62 -10.34 0.41 1.16
N PHE A 63 -11.32 0.87 1.94
CA PHE A 63 -12.65 1.18 1.42
C PHE A 63 -12.61 2.28 0.36
N TRP A 64 -11.86 3.36 0.61
CA TRP A 64 -11.66 4.44 -0.35
C TRP A 64 -11.01 3.94 -1.64
N LEU A 65 -9.97 3.09 -1.54
CA LEU A 65 -9.28 2.52 -2.71
C LEU A 65 -10.26 1.67 -3.55
N GLY A 66 -11.05 0.82 -2.89
CA GLY A 66 -12.09 0.02 -3.52
C GLY A 66 -13.11 0.88 -4.26
N TRP A 67 -13.69 1.86 -3.57
CA TRP A 67 -14.64 2.78 -4.19
C TRP A 67 -14.02 3.57 -5.34
N HIS A 68 -12.83 4.13 -5.15
CA HIS A 68 -12.17 5.00 -6.12
C HIS A 68 -11.88 4.29 -7.45
N PHE A 69 -11.51 3.00 -7.43
CA PHE A 69 -11.18 2.26 -8.64
C PHE A 69 -12.30 1.35 -9.17
N LEU A 70 -13.22 0.89 -8.33
CA LEU A 70 -14.30 -0.04 -8.72
C LEU A 70 -15.68 0.59 -8.84
N ALA A 71 -15.95 1.76 -8.24
CA ALA A 71 -17.26 2.43 -8.34
C ALA A 71 -17.40 3.33 -9.58
N ARG A 72 -16.65 3.02 -10.65
CA ARG A 72 -16.68 3.67 -11.96
C ARG A 72 -17.22 2.69 -12.99
#